data_AF-A0A9E4BS95-F1
#
_entry.id   AF-A0A9E4BS95-F1
#
_cell.length_a   1.000
_cell.length_b   1.000
_cell.length_c   1.000
_cell.angle_alpha   90.00
_cell.angle_beta   90.00
_cell.angle_gamma   90.00
#
_symmetry.space_group_name_H-M   'P 1'
#
loop_
_entity.id
_entity.type
_entity.pdbx_description
1 polymer ?
#
loop_
_entity_poly.entity_id
_entity_poly.type
_entity_poly.pdbx_seq_one_letter_code
_entity_poly.pdbx_strand_id
1 'polypeptide(L)'
;MHEFRKILDEIAYGIETAMRDTKAAWRDARKTRSMREEPQTVRHPRSRRLSFRFSDLTTDWSCAMRFALAFALKATAILFALGGLMGPVFSGFQPNGFSPAPFDFIVGLGVVGTALVLWMAGRRVRTSAERKRYAQYQHRLLRLAREKGGSLTVVEAATDGRMTVEKAAEILSALAVGGSAEVRVSESGLVVYHLPEIERGSEKHRAKPVDDL
;
A
#
# COMPACT_ATOMS: atom_id res chain seq x y z
N MET A 1 -24.64 -37.86 18.44
CA MET A 1 -24.67 -37.56 16.99
C MET A 1 -25.52 -36.34 16.63
N HIS A 2 -26.61 -36.04 17.33
CA HIS A 2 -27.50 -34.92 16.98
C HIS A 2 -26.87 -33.53 17.19
N GLU A 3 -26.10 -33.35 18.27
CA GLU A 3 -25.38 -32.10 18.60
C GLU A 3 -24.33 -31.71 17.53
N PHE A 4 -23.64 -32.69 16.95
CA PHE A 4 -22.61 -32.43 15.95
C PHE A 4 -23.19 -31.88 14.63
N ARG A 5 -24.39 -32.33 14.24
CA ARG A 5 -25.08 -31.78 13.07
C ARG A 5 -25.47 -30.32 13.26
N LYS A 6 -25.89 -29.94 14.48
CA LYS A 6 -26.26 -28.56 14.81
C LYS A 6 -25.08 -27.59 14.67
N ILE A 7 -23.89 -28.00 15.13
CA ILE A 7 -22.66 -27.22 15.00
C ILE A 7 -22.25 -27.06 13.53
N LEU A 8 -22.37 -28.12 12.72
CA LEU A 8 -22.06 -28.06 11.29
C LEU A 8 -22.99 -27.11 10.53
N ASP A 9 -24.29 -27.13 10.84
CA ASP A 9 -25.26 -26.24 10.19
C ASP A 9 -25.02 -24.77 10.55
N GLU A 10 -24.61 -24.48 11.79
CA GLU A 10 -24.28 -23.12 12.25
C GLU A 10 -23.00 -22.59 11.56
N ILE A 11 -21.99 -23.43 11.40
CA ILE A 11 -20.77 -23.08 10.65
C ILE A 11 -21.08 -22.86 9.16
N ALA A 12 -21.89 -23.74 8.55
CA ALA A 12 -22.27 -23.62 7.14
C ALA A 12 -23.04 -22.32 6.88
N TYR A 13 -23.97 -21.96 7.77
CA TYR A 13 -24.72 -20.71 7.69
C TYR A 13 -23.81 -19.47 7.82
N GLY A 14 -22.85 -19.49 8.73
CA GLY A 14 -21.88 -18.40 8.93
C GLY A 14 -20.96 -18.18 7.72
N ILE A 15 -20.52 -19.26 7.06
CA ILE A 15 -19.68 -19.18 5.85
C ILE A 15 -20.47 -18.57 4.69
N GLU A 16 -21.73 -18.98 4.52
CA GLU A 16 -22.55 -18.54 3.39
C GLU A 16 -22.94 -17.05 3.50
N THR A 17 -23.21 -16.57 4.72
CA THR A 17 -23.45 -15.15 4.99
C THR A 17 -22.18 -14.31 4.75
N ALA A 18 -21.02 -14.74 5.24
CA ALA A 18 -19.76 -14.05 4.97
C ALA A 18 -19.40 -13.98 3.47
N MET A 19 -19.70 -15.04 2.70
CA MET A 19 -19.52 -15.03 1.24
C MET A 19 -20.48 -14.06 0.54
N ARG A 20 -21.72 -13.93 1.00
CA ARG A 20 -22.69 -12.97 0.44
C ARG A 20 -22.24 -11.53 0.66
N ASP A 21 -21.79 -11.20 1.87
CA ASP A 21 -21.37 -9.84 2.22
C ASP A 21 -20.10 -9.42 1.46
N THR A 22 -19.12 -10.33 1.36
CA THR A 22 -17.89 -10.07 0.58
C THR A 22 -18.19 -9.89 -0.91
N LYS A 23 -19.14 -10.64 -1.48
CA LYS A 23 -19.56 -10.50 -2.88
C LYS A 23 -20.35 -9.21 -3.14
N ALA A 24 -21.11 -8.72 -2.16
CA ALA A 24 -21.77 -7.42 -2.23
C ALA A 24 -20.75 -6.28 -2.20
N ALA A 25 -19.81 -6.30 -1.25
CA ALA A 25 -18.75 -5.30 -1.13
C ALA A 25 -17.88 -5.22 -2.42
N TRP A 26 -17.58 -6.36 -3.03
CA TRP A 26 -16.84 -6.40 -4.30
C TRP A 26 -17.60 -5.79 -5.49
N ARG A 27 -18.93 -5.90 -5.52
CA ARG A 27 -19.75 -5.28 -6.57
C ARG A 27 -19.76 -3.76 -6.46
N ASP A 28 -19.88 -3.22 -5.25
CA ASP A 28 -19.84 -1.77 -5.01
C ASP A 28 -18.47 -1.16 -5.31
N ALA A 29 -17.39 -1.86 -4.94
CA ALA A 29 -16.02 -1.45 -5.27
C ALA A 29 -15.78 -1.41 -6.79
N ARG A 30 -16.44 -2.28 -7.57
CA ARG A 30 -16.33 -2.29 -9.04
C ARG A 30 -17.11 -1.14 -9.67
N LYS A 31 -18.30 -0.83 -9.15
CA LYS A 31 -19.18 0.23 -9.68
C LYS A 31 -18.61 1.63 -9.45
N THR A 32 -17.97 1.85 -8.30
CA THR A 32 -17.27 3.12 -8.01
C THR A 32 -16.03 3.33 -8.89
N ARG A 33 -15.39 2.25 -9.33
CA ARG A 33 -14.22 2.33 -10.23
C ARG A 33 -14.61 2.65 -11.68
N SER A 34 -15.76 2.18 -12.16
CA SER A 34 -16.21 2.46 -13.53
C SER A 34 -16.70 3.88 -13.75
N MET A 35 -17.04 4.63 -12.69
CA MET A 35 -17.47 6.04 -12.81
C MET A 35 -16.30 7.05 -12.77
N ARG A 36 -15.06 6.62 -12.49
CA ARG A 36 -13.92 7.54 -12.34
C ARG A 36 -12.95 7.55 -13.52
N GLU A 37 -13.21 6.79 -14.58
CA GLU A 37 -12.37 6.74 -15.78
C GLU A 37 -13.21 7.07 -17.01
N GLU A 38 -13.58 8.34 -17.17
CA GLU A 38 -13.82 8.93 -18.48
C GLU A 38 -12.52 9.64 -18.89
N PRO A 39 -11.66 9.02 -19.71
CA PRO A 39 -10.40 9.61 -20.09
C PRO A 39 -10.65 10.66 -21.16
N GLN A 40 -10.49 11.94 -20.81
CA GLN A 40 -10.30 13.01 -21.78
C GLN A 40 -9.12 12.66 -22.68
N THR A 41 -9.43 12.34 -23.93
CA THR A 41 -8.50 11.89 -24.96
C THR A 41 -7.66 13.06 -25.47
N VAL A 42 -6.58 13.40 -24.77
CA VAL A 42 -5.51 14.22 -25.33
C VAL A 42 -4.52 13.30 -26.05
N ARG A 43 -4.60 13.27 -27.38
CA ARG A 43 -3.65 12.58 -28.27
C ARG A 43 -2.26 13.23 -28.10
N HIS A 44 -1.37 12.59 -27.37
CA HIS A 44 0.07 12.85 -27.46
C HIS A 44 0.80 11.63 -28.06
N PRO A 45 1.79 11.85 -28.94
CA PRO A 45 2.47 10.78 -29.68
C PRO A 45 3.26 9.86 -28.73
N ARG A 46 2.77 8.61 -28.66
CA ARG A 46 3.37 7.43 -28.04
C ARG A 46 4.50 6.90 -28.91
N SER A 47 5.73 6.81 -28.40
CA SER A 47 6.62 5.67 -28.72
C SER A 47 7.96 5.64 -27.99
N ARG A 48 8.40 6.68 -27.28
CA ARG A 48 9.78 6.71 -26.71
C ARG A 48 9.94 6.74 -25.19
N ARG A 49 8.93 6.38 -24.39
CA ARG A 49 9.02 6.40 -22.89
C ARG A 49 8.80 5.05 -22.20
N LEU A 50 9.14 3.93 -22.84
CA LEU A 50 9.00 2.60 -22.20
C LEU A 50 10.31 2.05 -21.60
N SER A 51 11.48 2.60 -21.93
CA SER A 51 12.77 2.06 -21.46
C SER A 51 13.20 2.51 -20.05
N PHE A 52 12.70 3.63 -19.54
CA PHE A 52 13.09 4.13 -18.20
C PHE A 52 12.21 3.61 -17.04
N ARG A 53 11.19 2.79 -17.32
CA ARG A 53 10.26 2.30 -16.28
C ARG A 53 10.73 1.01 -15.59
N PHE A 54 11.72 0.32 -16.17
CA PHE A 54 12.30 -0.89 -15.59
C PHE A 54 13.44 -0.60 -14.61
N SER A 55 14.10 0.54 -14.73
CA SER A 55 15.14 0.97 -13.78
C SER A 55 14.57 1.43 -12.43
N ASP A 56 13.34 1.92 -12.37
CA ASP A 56 12.64 2.16 -11.10
C ASP A 56 12.13 0.86 -10.43
N LEU A 57 12.14 -0.27 -11.16
CA LEU A 57 11.74 -1.57 -10.61
C LEU A 57 12.87 -2.25 -9.83
N THR A 58 14.14 -1.91 -10.11
CA THR A 58 15.31 -2.51 -9.45
C THR A 58 15.72 -1.75 -8.18
N THR A 59 15.40 -0.47 -8.06
CA THR A 59 15.65 0.32 -6.83
C THR A 59 14.59 0.13 -5.77
N ASP A 60 13.42 -0.40 -6.12
CA ASP A 60 12.31 -0.59 -5.20
C ASP A 60 12.26 -2.04 -4.70
N TRP A 61 13.31 -2.49 -4.00
CA TRP A 61 13.44 -3.83 -3.38
C TRP A 61 12.20 -4.23 -2.56
N SER A 62 11.46 -3.24 -2.06
CA SER A 62 10.18 -3.42 -1.37
C SER A 62 9.06 -4.02 -2.24
N CYS A 63 9.10 -3.85 -3.56
CA CYS A 63 8.10 -4.38 -4.49
C CYS A 63 8.44 -5.84 -4.85
N ALA A 64 9.71 -6.10 -5.18
CA ALA A 64 10.21 -7.46 -5.43
C ALA A 64 10.00 -8.37 -4.21
N MET A 65 10.25 -7.86 -3.00
CA MET A 65 10.04 -8.62 -1.77
C MET A 65 8.56 -8.94 -1.51
N ARG A 66 7.62 -8.08 -1.90
CA ARG A 66 6.17 -8.37 -1.83
C ARG A 66 5.77 -9.48 -2.79
N PHE A 67 6.29 -9.46 -4.01
CA PHE A 67 6.05 -10.52 -4.99
C PHE A 67 6.68 -11.85 -4.56
N ALA A 68 7.93 -11.81 -4.08
CA ALA A 68 8.62 -13.00 -3.58
C ALA A 68 7.90 -13.60 -2.37
N LEU A 69 7.40 -12.79 -1.43
CA LEU A 69 6.67 -13.27 -0.26
C LEU A 69 5.28 -13.81 -0.63
N ALA A 70 4.59 -13.17 -1.58
CA ALA A 70 3.33 -13.70 -2.11
C ALA A 70 3.53 -15.02 -2.88
N PHE A 71 4.62 -15.15 -3.64
CA PHE A 71 4.99 -16.39 -4.32
C PHE A 71 5.40 -17.47 -3.34
N ALA A 72 6.20 -17.14 -2.33
CA ALA A 72 6.62 -18.06 -1.29
C ALA A 72 5.39 -18.60 -0.57
N LEU A 73 4.46 -17.75 -0.13
CA LEU A 73 3.23 -18.19 0.55
C LEU A 73 2.32 -19.05 -0.33
N LYS A 74 2.16 -18.69 -1.62
CA LYS A 74 1.42 -19.54 -2.57
C LYS A 74 2.11 -20.89 -2.75
N ALA A 75 3.44 -20.89 -2.88
CA ALA A 75 4.22 -22.11 -3.01
C ALA A 75 4.09 -22.96 -1.74
N THR A 76 4.17 -22.37 -0.54
CA THR A 76 3.98 -23.11 0.72
C THR A 76 2.56 -23.68 0.81
N ALA A 77 1.53 -22.91 0.46
CA ALA A 77 0.15 -23.39 0.47
C ALA A 77 -0.08 -24.54 -0.53
N ILE A 78 0.51 -24.46 -1.73
CA ILE A 78 0.50 -25.55 -2.72
C ILE A 78 1.22 -26.78 -2.16
N LEU A 79 2.36 -26.60 -1.50
CA LEU A 79 3.16 -27.67 -0.93
C LEU A 79 2.41 -28.37 0.23
N PHE A 80 1.71 -27.60 1.07
CA PHE A 80 0.82 -28.14 2.10
C PHE A 80 -0.41 -28.85 1.50
N ALA A 81 -1.00 -28.32 0.43
CA ALA A 81 -2.11 -28.97 -0.25
C ALA A 81 -1.69 -30.31 -0.88
N LEU A 82 -0.51 -30.36 -1.52
CA LEU A 82 0.10 -31.59 -2.04
C LEU A 82 0.45 -32.57 -0.92
N GLY A 83 1.04 -32.09 0.17
CA GLY A 83 1.37 -32.92 1.35
C GLY A 83 0.13 -33.51 2.01
N GLY A 84 -0.94 -32.73 2.15
CA GLY A 84 -2.23 -33.19 2.69
C GLY A 84 -2.93 -34.20 1.79
N LEU A 85 -2.84 -34.05 0.46
CA LEU A 85 -3.38 -35.01 -0.50
C LEU A 85 -2.60 -36.33 -0.50
N MET A 86 -1.30 -36.29 -0.17
CA MET A 86 -0.46 -37.48 0.00
C MET A 86 -0.66 -38.17 1.35
N GLY A 87 -1.21 -37.48 2.35
CA GLY A 87 -1.52 -38.02 3.69
C GLY A 87 -2.37 -39.30 3.66
N PRO A 88 -3.53 -39.35 2.98
CA PRO A 88 -4.34 -40.58 2.90
C PRO A 88 -3.65 -41.70 2.11
N VAL A 89 -2.86 -41.36 1.07
CA VAL A 89 -2.08 -42.35 0.31
C VAL A 89 -0.99 -43.00 1.18
N PHE A 90 -0.36 -42.22 2.06
CA PHE A 90 0.60 -42.73 3.04
C PHE A 90 -0.05 -43.46 4.22
N SER A 91 -1.28 -43.09 4.58
CA SER A 91 -2.01 -43.75 5.68
C SER A 91 -2.36 -45.22 5.38
N GLY A 92 -2.50 -45.59 4.10
CA GLY A 92 -2.62 -46.98 3.66
C GLY A 92 -1.33 -47.81 3.78
N PHE A 93 -0.20 -47.15 4.06
CA PHE A 93 1.14 -47.75 4.16
C PHE A 93 1.72 -47.61 5.57
N GLN A 94 0.87 -47.62 6.62
CA GLN A 94 1.37 -47.65 7.99
C GLN A 94 1.73 -49.06 8.43
N PRO A 95 3.02 -49.38 8.70
CA PRO A 95 3.37 -50.55 9.48
C PRO A 95 2.78 -50.40 10.89
N ASN A 96 1.99 -51.39 11.30
CA ASN A 96 1.27 -51.47 12.58
C ASN A 96 2.15 -51.01 13.76
N GLY A 97 1.93 -49.79 14.28
CA GLY A 97 2.61 -49.34 15.50
C GLY A 97 2.84 -47.84 15.66
N PHE A 98 2.68 -47.01 14.62
CA PHE A 98 2.89 -45.57 14.74
C PHE A 98 1.57 -44.82 15.01
N SER A 99 1.40 -44.31 16.24
CA SER A 99 0.20 -43.55 16.63
C SER A 99 0.14 -42.21 15.86
N PRO A 100 -0.93 -41.91 15.10
CA PRO A 100 -1.03 -40.72 14.25
C PRO A 100 -1.22 -39.40 15.01
N ALA A 101 -1.43 -39.44 16.32
CA ALA A 101 -1.78 -38.27 17.13
C ALA A 101 -0.86 -37.03 17.01
N PRO A 102 0.48 -37.12 16.91
CA PRO A 102 1.32 -35.92 16.97
C PRO A 102 1.40 -35.13 15.65
N PHE A 103 1.17 -35.76 14.49
CA PHE A 103 1.34 -35.10 13.19
C PHE A 103 0.23 -34.10 12.87
N ASP A 104 -1.02 -34.41 13.26
CA ASP A 104 -2.16 -33.53 13.02
C ASP A 104 -2.04 -32.20 13.77
N PHE A 105 -1.46 -32.21 14.98
CA PHE A 105 -1.18 -30.99 15.74
C PHE A 105 -0.14 -30.10 15.06
N ILE A 106 0.90 -30.69 14.46
CA ILE A 106 1.96 -29.93 13.78
C ILE A 106 1.40 -29.21 12.54
N VAL A 107 0.56 -29.89 11.76
CA VAL A 107 -0.09 -29.29 10.59
C VAL A 107 -1.04 -28.17 11.00
N GLY A 108 -1.86 -28.40 12.04
CA GLY A 108 -2.77 -27.39 12.57
C GLY A 108 -2.06 -26.13 13.06
N LEU A 109 -0.97 -26.29 13.84
CA LEU A 109 -0.13 -25.18 14.29
C LEU A 109 0.53 -24.43 13.13
N GLY A 110 0.94 -25.15 12.08
CA GLY A 110 1.52 -24.54 10.87
C GLY A 110 0.54 -23.62 10.14
N VAL A 111 -0.71 -24.04 9.99
CA VAL A 111 -1.76 -23.21 9.36
C VAL A 111 -2.05 -21.95 10.18
N VAL A 112 -2.18 -22.09 11.51
CA VAL A 112 -2.43 -20.94 12.39
C VAL A 112 -1.23 -19.98 12.38
N GLY A 113 0.00 -20.50 12.45
CA GLY A 113 1.22 -19.71 12.41
C GLY A 113 1.38 -18.92 11.11
N THR A 114 1.14 -19.57 9.95
CA THR A 114 1.21 -18.90 8.65
C THR A 114 0.13 -17.83 8.48
N ALA A 115 -1.10 -18.08 8.94
CA ALA A 115 -2.17 -17.08 8.93
C ALA A 115 -1.82 -15.84 9.78
N LEU A 116 -1.23 -16.03 10.96
CA LEU A 116 -0.81 -14.93 11.84
C LEU A 116 0.31 -14.09 11.20
N VAL A 117 1.31 -14.74 10.59
CA VAL A 117 2.39 -14.04 9.87
C VAL A 117 1.86 -13.25 8.68
N LEU A 118 0.93 -13.83 7.91
CA LEU A 118 0.24 -13.17 6.80
C LEU A 118 -0.53 -11.92 7.25
N TRP A 119 -1.26 -12.01 8.36
CA TRP A 119 -2.01 -10.89 8.92
C TRP A 119 -1.08 -9.75 9.38
N MET A 120 0.02 -10.09 10.06
CA MET A 120 1.04 -9.10 10.46
C MET A 120 1.76 -8.48 9.26
N ALA A 121 2.13 -9.28 8.27
CA ALA A 121 2.74 -8.81 7.03
C ALA A 121 1.79 -7.89 6.27
N GLY A 122 0.50 -8.24 6.20
CA GLY A 122 -0.54 -7.41 5.60
C GLY A 122 -0.67 -6.04 6.27
N ARG A 123 -0.62 -5.98 7.61
CA ARG A 123 -0.62 -4.71 8.36
C ARG A 123 0.61 -3.86 8.04
N ARG A 124 1.82 -4.45 8.01
CA ARG A 124 3.06 -3.71 7.68
C ARG A 124 3.07 -3.21 6.23
N VAL A 125 2.51 -3.97 5.29
CA VAL A 125 2.45 -3.58 3.87
C VAL A 125 1.58 -2.33 3.65
N ARG A 126 0.49 -2.19 4.41
CA ARG A 126 -0.40 -1.02 4.34
C ARG A 126 0.31 0.27 4.75
N THR A 127 1.02 0.25 5.88
CA THR A 127 1.75 1.44 6.36
C THR A 127 2.85 1.89 5.40
N SER A 128 3.56 0.95 4.76
CA SER A 128 4.55 1.30 3.74
C SER A 128 3.92 1.90 2.48
N ALA A 129 2.73 1.44 2.08
CA ALA A 129 2.03 1.99 0.91
C ALA A 129 1.57 3.43 1.16
N GLU A 130 1.11 3.72 2.38
CA GLU A 130 0.73 5.07 2.79
C GLU A 130 1.93 6.01 2.82
N ARG A 131 3.08 5.57 3.35
CA ARG A 131 4.33 6.36 3.33
C ARG A 131 4.75 6.74 1.91
N LYS A 132 4.67 5.81 0.96
CA LYS A 132 4.99 6.08 -0.46
C LYS A 132 4.03 7.09 -1.08
N ARG A 133 2.72 6.96 -0.82
CA ARG A 133 1.72 7.93 -1.29
C ARG A 133 1.96 9.30 -0.69
N TYR A 134 2.26 9.37 0.61
CA TYR A 134 2.59 10.60 1.31
C TYR A 134 3.80 11.30 0.68
N ALA A 135 4.89 10.57 0.44
CA ALA A 135 6.07 11.10 -0.24
C ALA A 135 5.74 11.61 -1.66
N GLN A 136 4.91 10.88 -2.42
CA GLN A 136 4.48 11.32 -3.75
C GLN A 136 3.66 12.62 -3.69
N TYR A 137 2.77 12.77 -2.71
CA TYR A 137 2.01 14.01 -2.53
C TYR A 137 2.92 15.16 -2.13
N GLN A 138 3.84 14.93 -1.20
CA GLN A 138 4.85 15.92 -0.79
C GLN A 138 5.69 16.39 -2.00
N HIS A 139 6.19 15.48 -2.84
CA HIS A 139 6.93 15.87 -4.04
C HIS A 139 6.10 16.69 -5.03
N ARG A 140 4.81 16.38 -5.19
CA ARG A 140 3.91 17.19 -6.04
C ARG A 140 3.68 18.58 -5.48
N LEU A 141 3.46 18.70 -4.17
CA LEU A 141 3.31 19.97 -3.46
C LEU A 141 4.57 20.84 -3.60
N LEU A 142 5.75 20.27 -3.40
CA LEU A 142 7.02 21.00 -3.57
C LEU A 142 7.22 21.48 -5.01
N ARG A 143 6.87 20.65 -5.99
CA ARG A 143 6.92 21.03 -7.40
C ARG A 143 5.93 22.16 -7.70
N LEU A 144 4.71 22.06 -7.18
CA LEU A 144 3.68 23.08 -7.36
C LEU A 144 4.08 24.41 -6.70
N ALA A 145 4.63 24.37 -5.49
CA ALA A 145 5.19 25.53 -4.83
C ALA A 145 6.30 26.16 -5.68
N ARG A 146 7.15 25.36 -6.33
CA ARG A 146 8.18 25.86 -7.25
C ARG A 146 7.58 26.57 -8.48
N GLU A 147 6.51 26.03 -9.03
CA GLU A 147 5.78 26.63 -10.15
C GLU A 147 5.08 27.94 -9.74
N LYS A 148 4.70 28.08 -8.46
CA LYS A 148 4.00 29.25 -7.87
C LYS A 148 4.92 30.25 -7.17
N GLY A 149 6.24 30.14 -7.36
CA GLY A 149 7.21 31.11 -6.79
C GLY A 149 7.46 30.94 -5.29
N GLY A 150 7.31 29.73 -4.75
CA GLY A 150 7.66 29.39 -3.37
C GLY A 150 6.54 29.59 -2.35
N SER A 151 5.39 30.11 -2.74
CA SER A 151 4.23 30.28 -1.86
C SER A 151 3.06 29.42 -2.31
N LEU A 152 2.32 28.83 -1.36
CA LEU A 152 1.17 28.00 -1.67
C LEU A 152 0.09 28.10 -0.59
N THR A 153 -1.16 28.27 -1.02
CA THR A 153 -2.33 28.14 -0.13
C THR A 153 -2.82 26.69 -0.08
N VAL A 154 -3.58 26.34 0.97
CA VAL A 154 -4.17 25.00 1.11
C VAL A 154 -5.13 24.67 -0.04
N VAL A 155 -5.88 25.67 -0.53
CA VAL A 155 -6.87 25.50 -1.60
C VAL A 155 -6.17 25.26 -2.95
N GLU A 156 -5.11 26.01 -3.25
CA GLU A 156 -4.29 25.79 -4.45
C GLU A 156 -3.63 24.41 -4.41
N ALA A 157 -3.05 24.05 -3.27
CA ALA A 157 -2.46 22.74 -3.03
C ALA A 157 -3.45 21.59 -3.27
N ALA A 158 -4.68 21.72 -2.78
CA ALA A 158 -5.72 20.71 -2.95
C ALA A 158 -6.18 20.61 -4.42
N THR A 159 -6.43 21.76 -5.06
CA THR A 159 -6.96 21.86 -6.43
C THR A 159 -5.94 21.35 -7.44
N ASP A 160 -4.73 21.88 -7.42
CA ASP A 160 -3.69 21.55 -8.39
C ASP A 160 -3.02 20.19 -8.05
N GLY A 161 -2.92 19.86 -6.75
CA GLY A 161 -2.36 18.59 -6.27
C GLY A 161 -3.31 17.40 -6.40
N ARG A 162 -4.58 17.62 -6.76
CA ARG A 162 -5.65 16.61 -6.85
C ARG A 162 -5.79 15.78 -5.57
N MET A 163 -5.77 16.45 -4.42
CA MET A 163 -5.96 15.84 -3.10
C MET A 163 -7.04 16.58 -2.32
N THR A 164 -7.53 15.98 -1.23
CA THR A 164 -8.54 16.66 -0.41
C THR A 164 -7.91 17.83 0.35
N VAL A 165 -8.73 18.82 0.72
CA VAL A 165 -8.28 20.03 1.42
C VAL A 165 -7.63 19.67 2.76
N GLU A 166 -8.21 18.70 3.48
CA GLU A 166 -7.69 18.20 4.76
C GLU A 166 -6.31 17.58 4.57
N LYS A 167 -6.12 16.81 3.48
CA LYS A 167 -4.83 16.14 3.23
C LYS A 167 -3.76 17.14 2.82
N ALA A 168 -4.11 18.15 2.03
CA ALA A 168 -3.21 19.24 1.68
C ALA A 168 -2.78 20.03 2.93
N ALA A 169 -3.73 20.36 3.81
CA ALA A 169 -3.48 21.05 5.07
C ALA A 169 -2.57 20.24 6.00
N GLU A 170 -2.83 18.94 6.13
CA GLU A 170 -2.01 18.02 6.94
C GLU A 170 -0.55 18.00 6.46
N ILE A 171 -0.34 17.87 5.13
CA ILE A 171 1.02 17.82 4.57
C ILE A 171 1.74 19.17 4.72
N LEU A 172 1.06 20.28 4.43
CA LEU A 172 1.64 21.62 4.57
C LEU A 172 1.96 21.96 6.04
N SER A 173 1.08 21.57 6.96
CA SER A 173 1.33 21.69 8.40
C SER A 173 2.52 20.84 8.83
N ALA A 174 2.63 19.60 8.35
CA ALA A 174 3.79 18.74 8.64
C ALA A 174 5.10 19.32 8.09
N LEU A 175 5.08 19.95 6.90
CA LEU A 175 6.24 20.66 6.35
C LEU A 175 6.61 21.88 7.20
N ALA A 176 5.61 22.60 7.73
CA ALA A 176 5.85 23.74 8.61
C ALA A 176 6.44 23.32 9.96
N VAL A 177 5.92 22.25 10.56
CA VAL A 177 6.48 21.66 11.79
C VAL A 177 7.91 21.15 11.56
N GLY A 178 8.20 20.62 10.37
CA GLY A 178 9.55 20.22 9.97
C GLY A 178 10.51 21.38 9.65
N GLY A 179 10.05 22.63 9.69
CA GLY A 179 10.85 23.81 9.36
C GLY A 179 11.15 23.99 7.86
N SER A 180 10.54 23.17 6.99
CA SER A 180 10.68 23.30 5.54
C SER A 180 9.74 24.35 4.93
N ALA A 181 8.72 24.77 5.69
CA ALA A 181 7.79 25.83 5.31
C ALA A 181 7.54 26.79 6.48
N GLU A 182 7.36 28.06 6.17
CA GLU A 182 6.94 29.11 7.10
C GLU A 182 5.45 29.41 6.88
N VAL A 183 4.68 29.45 7.96
CA VAL A 183 3.28 29.87 7.89
C VAL A 183 3.24 31.39 7.93
N ARG A 184 2.66 32.01 6.91
CA ARG A 184 2.41 33.46 6.86
C ARG A 184 0.91 33.71 6.73
N VAL A 185 0.46 34.84 7.26
CA VAL A 185 -0.92 35.30 7.07
C VAL A 185 -0.85 36.53 6.18
N SER A 186 -1.56 36.50 5.05
CA SER A 186 -1.64 37.66 4.15
C SER A 186 -2.43 38.79 4.83
N GLU A 187 -2.34 40.00 4.27
CA GLU A 187 -3.17 41.14 4.72
C GLU A 187 -4.68 40.86 4.62
N SER A 188 -5.08 39.97 3.71
CA SER A 188 -6.46 39.49 3.58
C SER A 188 -6.87 38.41 4.59
N GLY A 189 -5.97 38.01 5.49
CA GLY A 189 -6.22 36.95 6.47
C GLY A 189 -6.10 35.53 5.93
N LEU A 190 -5.61 35.34 4.70
CA LEU A 190 -5.38 34.01 4.14
C LEU A 190 -4.08 33.42 4.69
N VAL A 191 -4.16 32.18 5.15
CA VAL A 191 -2.98 31.41 5.57
C VAL A 191 -2.24 30.92 4.33
N VAL A 192 -1.02 31.41 4.14
CA VAL A 192 -0.12 31.08 3.03
C VAL A 192 1.09 30.36 3.60
N TYR A 193 1.45 29.23 3.00
CA TYR A 193 2.68 28.51 3.34
C TYR A 193 3.79 28.95 2.39
N HIS A 194 4.85 29.53 2.95
CA HIS A 194 6.03 29.98 2.22
C HIS A 194 7.17 28.97 2.37
N LEU A 195 7.82 28.59 1.26
CA LEU A 195 8.90 27.61 1.24
C LEU A 195 10.22 28.31 0.89
N PRO A 196 11.01 28.76 1.89
CA PRO A 196 12.19 29.58 1.67
C PRO A 196 13.29 28.84 0.89
N GLU A 197 13.32 27.52 0.95
CA GLU A 197 14.29 26.69 0.22
C GLU A 197 14.14 26.82 -1.31
N ILE A 198 12.93 27.09 -1.80
CA ILE A 198 12.67 27.23 -3.24
C ILE A 198 13.25 28.55 -3.76
N GLU A 199 13.10 29.63 -3.01
CA GLU A 199 13.67 30.94 -3.36
C GLU A 199 15.20 30.90 -3.33
N ARG A 200 15.76 30.31 -2.25
CA ARG A 200 17.21 30.12 -2.08
C ARG A 200 17.80 29.06 -3.01
N GLY A 201 16.98 28.26 -3.68
CA GLY A 201 17.46 27.25 -4.64
C GLY A 201 18.33 27.83 -5.75
N SER A 202 18.13 29.10 -6.10
CA SER A 202 18.98 29.84 -7.05
C SER A 202 20.39 30.13 -6.50
N GLU A 203 20.51 30.35 -5.18
CA GLU A 203 21.78 30.63 -4.51
C GLU A 203 22.68 29.39 -4.45
N LYS A 204 22.09 28.19 -4.45
CA LYS A 204 22.85 26.93 -4.45
C LYS A 204 23.82 26.83 -5.63
N HIS A 205 23.48 27.38 -6.80
CA HIS A 205 24.36 27.41 -7.96
C HIS A 205 25.51 28.42 -7.83
N ARG A 206 25.41 29.37 -6.91
CA ARG A 206 26.42 30.38 -6.60
C ARG A 206 27.22 30.07 -5.33
N ALA A 207 26.87 28.99 -4.62
CA ALA A 207 27.59 28.59 -3.43
C ALA A 207 29.04 28.21 -3.80
N LYS A 208 29.99 28.92 -3.21
CA LYS A 208 31.41 28.57 -3.30
C LYS A 208 31.73 27.45 -2.30
N PRO A 209 32.64 26.53 -2.62
CA PRO A 209 33.12 25.56 -1.64
C PRO A 209 33.75 26.30 -0.44
N VAL A 210 33.60 25.72 0.74
CA VAL A 210 34.10 26.32 2.00
C VAL A 210 35.62 26.49 1.98
N ASP A 211 36.32 25.71 1.16
CA ASP A 211 37.77 25.74 1.02
C ASP A 211 38.29 27.01 0.30
N ASP A 212 37.41 27.78 -0.34
CA ASP A 212 37.73 29.04 -1.05
C ASP A 212 37.39 30.32 -0.22
N LEU A 213 37.06 30.18 1.07
CA LEU A 213 36.75 31.29 1.99
C LEU A 213 37.96 31.68 2.85
#